data_AF-A0A182SP46-F1
#
_entry.id   AF-A0A182SP46-F1
#
_cell.length_a   1.000
_cell.length_b   1.000
_cell.length_c   1.000
_cell.angle_alpha   90.00
_cell.angle_beta   90.00
_cell.angle_gamma   90.00
#
_symmetry.space_group_name_H-M   'P 1'
#
loop_
_entity.id
_entity.type
_entity.pdbx_description
1 polymer ?
#
loop_
_entity_poly.entity_id
_entity_poly.type
_entity_poly.pdbx_seq_one_letter_code
_entity_poly.pdbx_strand_id
1 'polypeptide(L)'
;MDCNREKIREQCKELILTDKQIEEIMRRVIKEINRGLSKQTHAEADVKCFITYVQDLPNGKEKGKFLALDLGGTNFRVLLIHLKDENDFEMLSKIYAIPQSIMLGSGTQLFDHIAECLANFMKEHSVYEERLPLGFTFSFPLTQLGLTKGILARWTKGFNCSGVVGEDVVQLLKDAIARRGVSVGIRAGEVG
;
A
#
# COMPACT_ATOMS: atom_id res chain seq x y z
N MET A 1 1.14 -11.84 47.08
CA MET A 1 0.79 -11.41 45.71
C MET A 1 1.73 -10.34 45.15
N ASP A 2 2.57 -9.68 45.97
CA ASP A 2 3.45 -8.57 45.54
C ASP A 2 4.77 -8.95 44.84
N CYS A 3 5.35 -10.13 45.12
CA CYS A 3 6.64 -10.55 44.54
C CYS A 3 6.66 -10.58 43.00
N ASN A 4 5.52 -10.92 42.38
CA ASN A 4 5.42 -10.96 40.92
C ASN A 4 5.39 -9.56 40.29
N ARG A 5 4.87 -8.56 41.01
CA ARG A 5 4.75 -7.18 40.52
C ARG A 5 6.10 -6.46 40.51
N GLU A 6 6.96 -6.72 41.50
CA GLU A 6 8.34 -6.18 41.52
C GLU A 6 9.20 -6.79 40.42
N LYS A 7 9.09 -8.10 40.21
CA LYS A 7 9.81 -8.79 39.13
C LYS A 7 9.41 -8.27 37.74
N ILE A 8 8.11 -8.02 37.52
CA ILE A 8 7.61 -7.39 36.28
C ILE A 8 8.14 -5.96 36.14
N ARG A 9 8.14 -5.15 37.21
CA ARG A 9 8.65 -3.77 37.16
C ARG A 9 10.13 -3.71 36.80
N GLU A 10 10.94 -4.60 37.38
CA GLU A 10 12.38 -4.64 37.06
C GLU A 10 12.61 -5.05 35.60
N GLN A 11 11.86 -6.02 35.09
CA GLN A 11 11.94 -6.43 33.67
C GLN A 11 11.45 -5.34 32.71
N CYS A 12 10.42 -4.58 33.09
CA CYS A 12 9.90 -3.48 32.28
C CYS A 12 10.75 -2.20 32.35
N LYS A 13 11.72 -2.12 33.27
CA LYS A 13 12.53 -0.91 33.49
C LYS A 13 13.29 -0.50 32.23
N GLU A 14 13.76 -1.45 31.43
CA GLU A 14 14.43 -1.20 30.15
C GLU A 14 13.50 -0.65 29.06
N LEU A 15 12.18 -0.83 29.23
CA LEU A 15 11.15 -0.31 28.32
C LEU A 15 10.71 1.11 28.70
N ILE A 16 11.08 1.58 29.89
CA ILE A 16 10.76 2.94 30.36
C ILE A 16 11.88 3.88 29.90
N LEU A 17 11.61 4.58 28.81
CA LEU A 17 12.52 5.57 28.28
C LEU A 17 12.43 6.87 29.10
N THR A 18 13.59 7.40 29.46
CA THR A 18 13.71 8.74 30.03
C THR A 18 13.60 9.81 28.94
N ASP A 19 13.25 11.04 29.31
CA ASP A 19 13.17 12.18 28.38
C ASP A 19 14.48 12.36 27.59
N LYS A 20 15.64 12.20 28.24
CA LYS A 20 16.95 12.27 27.58
C LYS A 20 17.14 11.20 26.51
N GLN A 21 16.64 9.98 26.74
CA GLN A 21 16.72 8.91 25.74
C GLN A 21 15.78 9.18 24.57
N ILE A 22 14.58 9.74 24.82
CA ILE A 22 13.64 10.12 23.77
C ILE A 22 14.24 11.24 22.91
N GLU A 23 14.81 12.27 23.52
CA GLU A 23 15.49 13.36 22.81
C GLU A 23 16.66 12.85 21.94
N GLU A 24 17.44 11.90 22.46
CA GLU A 24 18.50 11.22 21.69
C GLU A 24 17.95 10.49 20.47
N ILE A 25 16.88 9.72 20.63
CA ILE A 25 16.23 8.99 19.54
C ILE A 25 15.70 9.98 18.50
N MET A 26 14.98 11.03 18.91
CA MET A 26 14.45 12.06 18.02
C MET A 26 15.57 12.69 17.17
N ARG A 27 16.68 13.06 17.81
CA ARG A 27 17.82 13.66 17.11
C ARG A 27 18.43 12.72 16.08
N ARG A 28 18.56 11.42 16.41
CA ARG A 28 19.07 10.41 15.47
C ARG A 28 18.13 10.21 14.29
N VAL A 29 16.82 10.13 14.53
CA VAL A 29 15.82 9.98 13.46
C VAL A 29 15.83 11.20 12.54
N ILE A 30 15.85 12.42 13.08
CA ILE A 30 15.92 13.66 12.28
C ILE A 30 17.21 13.69 11.44
N LYS A 31 18.34 13.27 12.03
CA LYS A 31 19.61 13.17 11.29
C LYS A 31 19.50 12.22 10.11
N GLU A 32 18.93 11.03 10.31
CA GLU A 32 18.78 10.05 9.22
C GLU A 32 17.74 10.48 8.17
N ILE A 33 16.67 11.17 8.56
CA ILE A 33 15.73 11.79 7.60
C ILE A 33 16.46 12.81 6.72
N ASN A 34 17.26 13.70 7.31
CA ASN A 34 18.03 14.69 6.55
C ASN A 34 19.03 14.04 5.59
N ARG A 35 19.62 12.90 5.97
CA ARG A 35 20.47 12.10 5.09
C ARG A 35 19.66 11.44 3.97
N GLY A 36 18.50 10.87 4.28
CA GLY A 36 17.57 10.29 3.33
C GLY A 36 17.10 11.28 2.26
N LEU A 37 16.88 12.54 2.63
CA LEU A 37 16.46 13.60 1.71
C LEU A 37 17.62 14.19 0.89
N SER A 38 18.87 14.00 1.32
CA SER A 38 20.05 14.55 0.65
C SER A 38 20.51 13.67 -0.50
N LYS A 39 20.68 14.28 -1.69
CA LYS A 39 21.19 13.60 -2.90
C LYS A 39 22.53 12.89 -2.67
N GLN A 40 23.41 13.45 -1.84
CA GLN A 40 24.75 12.91 -1.58
C GLN A 40 24.75 11.71 -0.65
N THR A 41 23.78 11.63 0.28
CA THR A 41 23.79 10.62 1.35
C THR A 41 22.64 9.62 1.29
N HIS A 42 21.64 9.84 0.43
CA HIS A 42 20.46 9.00 0.27
C HIS A 42 20.77 7.50 0.04
N ALA A 43 21.77 7.21 -0.79
CA ALA A 43 22.15 5.83 -1.11
C ALA A 43 22.58 5.04 0.14
N GLU A 44 23.20 5.71 1.12
CA GLU A 44 23.75 5.12 2.34
C GLU A 44 22.90 5.39 3.59
N ALA A 45 21.87 6.24 3.50
CA ALA A 45 21.00 6.56 4.62
C ALA A 45 20.17 5.35 5.06
N ASP A 46 19.93 5.19 6.36
CA ASP A 46 19.08 4.12 6.88
C ASP A 46 17.59 4.41 6.62
N VAL A 47 17.22 5.69 6.74
CA VAL A 47 15.89 6.19 6.39
C VAL A 47 15.93 6.71 4.97
N LYS A 48 15.30 5.98 4.03
CA LYS A 48 15.42 6.29 2.60
C LYS A 48 14.64 7.52 2.15
N CYS A 49 13.54 7.89 2.80
CA CYS A 49 12.71 9.04 2.39
C CYS A 49 12.39 9.02 0.87
N PHE A 50 11.86 7.91 0.37
CA PHE A 50 11.53 7.77 -1.05
C PHE A 50 10.50 8.82 -1.50
N ILE A 51 10.65 9.28 -2.75
CA ILE A 51 9.74 10.25 -3.37
C ILE A 51 8.43 9.55 -3.71
N THR A 52 7.31 10.07 -3.21
CA THR A 52 5.96 9.49 -3.43
C THR A 52 5.32 9.93 -4.76
N TYR A 53 5.88 10.97 -5.40
CA TYR A 53 5.35 11.66 -6.59
C TYR A 53 3.98 12.33 -6.41
N VAL A 54 3.44 12.38 -5.18
CA VAL A 54 2.24 13.14 -4.83
C VAL A 54 2.66 14.59 -4.59
N GLN A 55 2.24 15.50 -5.47
CA GLN A 55 2.60 16.92 -5.40
C GLN A 55 1.50 17.78 -4.77
N ASP A 56 0.24 17.37 -4.93
CA ASP A 56 -0.93 18.08 -4.43
C ASP A 56 -1.59 17.26 -3.32
N LEU A 57 -1.90 17.93 -2.21
CA LEU A 57 -2.66 17.35 -1.11
C LEU A 57 -4.16 17.58 -1.32
N PRO A 58 -5.01 16.68 -0.81
CA PRO A 58 -6.44 16.85 -0.92
C PRO A 58 -6.89 18.13 -0.22
N ASN A 59 -7.84 18.85 -0.82
CA ASN A 59 -8.33 20.14 -0.33
C ASN A 59 -9.81 20.10 0.13
N GLY A 60 -10.45 18.93 0.09
CA GLY A 60 -11.83 18.71 0.53
C GLY A 60 -12.88 19.08 -0.51
N LYS A 61 -12.47 19.49 -1.72
CA LYS A 61 -13.39 19.79 -2.83
C LYS A 61 -13.49 18.64 -3.84
N GLU A 62 -12.78 17.54 -3.60
CA GLU A 62 -12.83 16.35 -4.42
C GLU A 62 -14.24 15.74 -4.41
N LYS A 63 -14.72 15.32 -5.58
CA LYS A 63 -16.05 14.71 -5.73
C LYS A 63 -15.99 13.54 -6.69
N GLY A 64 -16.96 12.65 -6.57
CA GLY A 64 -17.16 11.52 -7.47
C GLY A 64 -16.79 10.19 -6.83
N LYS A 65 -16.84 9.14 -7.66
CA LYS A 65 -16.57 7.76 -7.24
C LYS A 65 -15.14 7.36 -7.57
N PHE A 66 -14.48 6.69 -6.63
CA PHE A 66 -13.11 6.22 -6.73
C PHE A 66 -13.04 4.77 -6.25
N LEU A 67 -12.23 3.97 -6.92
CA LEU A 67 -11.86 2.65 -6.43
C LEU A 67 -10.51 2.73 -5.73
N ALA A 68 -10.34 1.93 -4.69
CA ALA A 68 -9.03 1.67 -4.10
C ALA A 68 -8.82 0.16 -3.95
N LEU A 69 -7.59 -0.28 -4.22
CA LEU A 69 -7.17 -1.65 -4.04
C LEU A 69 -5.95 -1.69 -3.15
N ASP A 70 -6.04 -2.45 -2.08
CA ASP A 70 -5.04 -2.55 -1.02
C ASP A 70 -4.57 -3.99 -0.92
N LEU A 71 -3.40 -4.27 -1.51
CA LEU A 71 -2.79 -5.60 -1.52
C LEU A 71 -1.86 -5.77 -0.31
N GLY A 72 -2.38 -6.48 0.69
CA GLY A 72 -1.67 -6.83 1.92
C GLY A 72 -0.88 -8.15 1.83
N GLY A 73 -0.78 -8.85 2.97
CA GLY A 73 -0.02 -10.11 3.09
C GLY A 73 -0.82 -11.38 2.75
N THR A 74 -2.01 -11.56 3.33
CA THR A 74 -2.82 -12.78 3.13
C THR A 74 -4.17 -12.49 2.50
N ASN A 75 -4.56 -11.21 2.53
CA ASN A 75 -5.78 -10.71 1.96
C ASN A 75 -5.47 -9.44 1.17
N PHE A 76 -6.37 -9.11 0.27
CA PHE A 76 -6.47 -7.75 -0.26
C PHE A 76 -7.87 -7.22 -0.05
N ARG A 77 -7.99 -5.90 -0.15
CA ARG A 77 -9.26 -5.21 0.01
C ARG A 77 -9.52 -4.37 -1.22
N VAL A 78 -10.78 -4.39 -1.67
CA VAL A 78 -11.29 -3.47 -2.68
C VAL A 78 -12.25 -2.51 -1.97
N LEU A 79 -12.13 -1.22 -2.29
CA LEU A 79 -13.01 -0.18 -1.77
C LEU A 79 -13.65 0.60 -2.92
N LEU A 80 -14.91 0.98 -2.74
CA LEU A 80 -15.60 2.00 -3.53
C LEU A 80 -15.86 3.18 -2.62
N ILE A 81 -15.24 4.31 -2.93
CA ILE A 81 -15.37 5.56 -2.19
C ILE A 81 -16.20 6.52 -3.04
N HIS A 82 -17.23 7.12 -2.46
CA HIS A 82 -18.03 8.15 -3.09
C HIS A 82 -17.88 9.44 -2.28
N LEU A 83 -17.11 10.38 -2.83
CA LEU A 83 -16.94 11.72 -2.25
C LEU A 83 -18.07 12.61 -2.74
N LYS A 84 -18.86 13.15 -1.81
CA LYS A 84 -20.03 13.99 -2.08
C LYS A 84 -19.74 15.44 -1.71
N ASP A 85 -20.78 16.28 -1.79
CA ASP A 85 -20.76 17.64 -1.27
C ASP A 85 -20.64 17.69 0.27
N GLU A 86 -20.32 18.88 0.79
CA GLU A 86 -20.32 19.18 2.23
C GLU A 86 -19.39 18.33 3.11
N ASN A 87 -18.30 17.79 2.53
CA ASN A 87 -17.39 16.84 3.18
C ASN A 87 -18.06 15.52 3.60
N ASP A 88 -19.18 15.13 2.98
CA ASP A 88 -19.77 13.80 3.16
C ASP A 88 -19.10 12.78 2.25
N PHE A 89 -18.99 11.53 2.72
CA PHE A 89 -18.50 10.43 1.91
C PHE A 89 -19.15 9.11 2.28
N GLU A 90 -19.32 8.25 1.29
CA GLU A 90 -19.68 6.85 1.48
C GLU A 90 -18.51 5.95 1.12
N MET A 91 -18.30 4.90 1.90
CA MET A 91 -17.24 3.93 1.66
C MET A 91 -17.80 2.52 1.80
N LEU A 92 -17.73 1.77 0.70
CA LEU A 92 -18.02 0.34 0.67
C LEU A 92 -16.70 -0.41 0.54
N SER A 93 -16.56 -1.54 1.22
CA SER A 93 -15.33 -2.33 1.14
C SER A 93 -15.60 -3.83 1.22
N LYS A 94 -14.74 -4.61 0.57
CA LYS A 94 -14.76 -6.07 0.62
C LYS A 94 -13.35 -6.62 0.69
N ILE A 95 -13.16 -7.60 1.58
CA ILE A 95 -11.88 -8.27 1.79
C ILE A 95 -11.91 -9.61 1.05
N TYR A 96 -10.85 -9.91 0.32
CA TYR A 96 -10.64 -11.13 -0.43
C TYR A 96 -9.40 -11.84 0.08
N ALA A 97 -9.55 -13.11 0.47
CA ALA A 97 -8.43 -13.96 0.81
C ALA A 97 -7.67 -14.38 -0.44
N ILE A 98 -6.34 -14.40 -0.36
CA ILE A 98 -5.47 -14.85 -1.44
C ILE A 98 -5.05 -16.28 -1.11
N PRO A 99 -5.46 -17.29 -1.90
CA PRO A 99 -5.01 -18.66 -1.70
C PRO A 99 -3.48 -18.75 -1.75
N GLN A 100 -2.89 -19.60 -0.90
CA GLN A 100 -1.44 -19.79 -0.87
C GLN A 100 -0.88 -20.25 -2.23
N SER A 101 -1.64 -21.03 -2.99
CA SER A 101 -1.27 -21.44 -4.35
C SER A 101 -1.13 -20.25 -5.32
N ILE A 102 -1.88 -19.17 -5.10
CA ILE A 102 -1.77 -17.93 -5.88
C ILE A 102 -0.58 -17.09 -5.38
N MET A 103 -0.37 -17.00 -4.06
CA MET A 103 0.78 -16.28 -3.47
C MET A 103 2.14 -16.85 -3.92
N LEU A 104 2.19 -18.14 -4.25
CA LEU A 104 3.38 -18.86 -4.70
C LEU A 104 3.33 -19.23 -6.20
N GLY A 105 2.29 -18.79 -6.91
CA GLY A 105 2.06 -19.09 -8.33
C GLY A 105 2.78 -18.14 -9.27
N SER A 106 2.22 -17.91 -10.45
CA SER A 106 2.72 -16.90 -11.39
C SER A 106 2.16 -15.51 -11.13
N GLY A 107 2.86 -14.48 -11.58
CA GLY A 107 2.35 -13.11 -11.57
C GLY A 107 1.00 -13.00 -12.29
N THR A 108 0.87 -13.64 -13.45
CA THR A 108 -0.39 -13.68 -14.19
C THR A 108 -1.54 -14.23 -13.35
N GLN A 109 -1.33 -15.33 -12.61
CA GLN A 109 -2.35 -15.90 -11.73
C GLN A 109 -2.77 -14.93 -10.62
N LEU A 110 -1.80 -14.25 -9.99
CA LEU A 110 -2.08 -13.27 -8.94
C LEU A 110 -2.91 -12.09 -9.48
N PHE A 111 -2.44 -11.44 -10.54
CA PHE A 111 -3.09 -10.25 -11.06
C PHE A 111 -4.44 -10.57 -11.74
N ASP A 112 -4.59 -11.74 -12.36
CA ASP A 112 -5.87 -12.18 -12.93
C ASP A 112 -6.91 -12.49 -11.83
N HIS A 113 -6.49 -13.03 -10.69
CA HIS A 113 -7.34 -13.23 -9.52
C HIS A 113 -7.80 -11.90 -8.92
N ILE A 114 -6.87 -10.95 -8.77
CA ILE A 114 -7.17 -9.60 -8.29
C ILE A 114 -8.18 -8.90 -9.23
N ALA A 115 -7.94 -8.96 -10.55
CA ALA A 115 -8.82 -8.38 -11.55
C ALA A 115 -10.22 -9.01 -11.53
N GLU A 116 -10.33 -10.32 -11.29
CA GLU A 116 -11.62 -11.01 -11.16
C GLU A 116 -12.40 -10.55 -9.92
N CYS A 117 -11.75 -10.47 -8.76
CA CYS A 117 -12.39 -9.97 -7.54
C CYS A 117 -12.83 -8.51 -7.68
N LEU A 118 -12.01 -7.67 -8.31
CA LEU A 118 -12.37 -6.29 -8.63
C LEU A 118 -13.61 -6.22 -9.53
N ALA A 119 -13.65 -7.01 -10.60
CA ALA A 119 -14.80 -7.10 -11.51
C ALA A 119 -16.09 -7.50 -10.77
N ASN A 120 -16.00 -8.52 -9.91
CA ASN A 120 -17.14 -9.01 -9.14
C ASN A 120 -17.63 -7.95 -8.13
N PHE A 121 -16.72 -7.25 -7.45
CA PHE A 121 -17.05 -6.14 -6.55
C PHE A 121 -17.78 -5.01 -7.30
N MET A 122 -17.29 -4.63 -8.48
CA MET A 122 -17.92 -3.58 -9.29
C MET A 122 -19.32 -3.98 -9.77
N LYS A 123 -19.56 -5.26 -10.10
CA LYS A 123 -20.90 -5.78 -10.46
C LYS A 123 -21.85 -5.74 -9.26
N GLU A 124 -21.39 -6.20 -8.09
CA GLU A 124 -22.16 -6.23 -6.85
C GLU A 124 -22.64 -4.83 -6.43
N HIS A 125 -21.86 -3.80 -6.75
CA HIS A 125 -22.18 -2.41 -6.43
C HIS A 125 -22.70 -1.59 -7.64
N SER A 126 -23.07 -2.25 -8.74
CA SER A 126 -23.66 -1.61 -9.94
C SER A 126 -22.81 -0.50 -10.57
N VAL A 127 -21.48 -0.63 -10.51
CA VAL A 127 -20.51 0.31 -11.12
C VAL A 127 -19.64 -0.34 -12.20
N TYR A 128 -20.00 -1.53 -12.68
CA TYR A 128 -19.20 -2.30 -13.65
C TYR A 128 -18.99 -1.59 -14.98
N GLU A 129 -20.00 -0.86 -15.46
CA GLU A 129 -19.96 -0.09 -16.71
C GLU A 129 -19.32 1.31 -16.53
N GLU A 130 -19.06 1.73 -15.28
CA GLU A 130 -18.46 3.04 -14.99
C GLU A 130 -16.93 2.99 -15.11
N ARG A 131 -16.34 3.97 -15.81
CA ARG A 131 -14.89 4.13 -15.86
C ARG A 131 -14.37 4.87 -14.64
N LEU A 132 -14.13 4.14 -13.55
CA LEU A 132 -13.69 4.71 -12.28
C LEU A 132 -12.15 4.82 -12.17
N PRO A 133 -11.62 5.90 -11.56
CA PRO A 133 -10.23 5.98 -11.15
C PRO A 133 -9.93 4.94 -10.06
N LEU A 134 -8.90 4.12 -10.26
CA LEU A 134 -8.44 3.11 -9.29
C LEU A 134 -7.09 3.50 -8.70
N GLY A 135 -7.03 3.74 -7.39
CA GLY A 135 -5.79 3.79 -6.60
C GLY A 135 -5.32 2.39 -6.23
N PHE A 136 -4.02 2.11 -6.37
CA PHE A 136 -3.46 0.78 -6.12
C PHE A 136 -2.34 0.83 -5.06
N THR A 137 -2.71 0.57 -3.82
CA THR A 137 -1.79 0.43 -2.69
C THR A 137 -1.15 -0.96 -2.75
N PHE A 138 0.12 -0.99 -3.13
CA PHE A 138 0.90 -2.22 -3.26
C PHE A 138 1.98 -2.25 -2.18
N SER A 139 1.68 -2.85 -1.03
CA SER A 139 2.55 -2.79 0.15
C SER A 139 3.73 -3.78 0.08
N PHE A 140 4.53 -3.71 -0.97
CA PHE A 140 5.78 -4.43 -1.15
C PHE A 140 6.89 -3.46 -1.54
N PRO A 141 8.16 -3.82 -1.31
CA PRO A 141 9.28 -2.99 -1.74
C PRO A 141 9.24 -2.70 -3.25
N LEU A 142 9.00 -1.45 -3.62
CA LEU A 142 8.95 -0.96 -5.00
C LEU A 142 10.08 0.04 -5.25
N THR A 143 10.56 0.08 -6.49
CA THR A 143 11.25 1.25 -7.04
C THR A 143 10.22 2.07 -7.81
N GLN A 144 9.69 3.10 -7.17
CA GLN A 144 8.68 3.97 -7.77
C GLN A 144 9.33 4.96 -8.74
N LEU A 145 8.89 4.95 -10.00
CA LEU A 145 9.40 5.83 -11.07
C LEU A 145 8.39 6.93 -11.45
N GLY A 146 7.21 6.92 -10.82
CA GLY A 146 6.16 7.90 -10.99
C GLY A 146 4.88 7.43 -10.29
N LEU A 147 3.82 8.24 -10.31
CA LEU A 147 2.52 7.84 -9.74
C LEU A 147 1.99 6.55 -10.37
N THR A 148 2.17 6.38 -11.68
CA THR A 148 1.59 5.26 -12.44
C THR A 148 2.58 4.18 -12.85
N LYS A 149 3.76 4.12 -12.20
CA LYS A 149 4.82 3.16 -12.53
C LYS A 149 5.64 2.77 -11.29
N GLY A 150 5.62 1.49 -10.95
CA GLY A 150 6.35 0.95 -9.79
C GLY A 150 6.95 -0.42 -10.11
N ILE A 151 8.27 -0.55 -9.97
CA ILE A 151 8.99 -1.78 -10.27
C ILE A 151 9.18 -2.61 -9.00
N LEU A 152 8.71 -3.85 -8.96
CA LEU A 152 8.89 -4.71 -7.79
C LEU A 152 10.36 -5.04 -7.54
N ALA A 153 10.88 -4.67 -6.37
CA ALA A 153 12.26 -4.97 -5.98
C ALA A 153 12.39 -6.41 -5.44
N ARG A 154 11.47 -6.83 -4.57
CA ARG A 154 11.41 -8.19 -4.03
C ARG A 154 10.06 -8.49 -3.39
N TRP A 155 9.69 -9.76 -3.34
CA TRP A 155 8.56 -10.20 -2.53
C TRP A 155 8.88 -10.24 -1.03
N THR A 156 7.83 -10.08 -0.23
CA THR A 156 7.85 -10.24 1.24
C THR A 156 6.54 -10.90 1.67
N LYS A 157 6.30 -11.05 2.98
CA LYS A 157 5.00 -11.50 3.52
C LYS A 157 4.54 -12.89 3.02
N GLY A 158 5.49 -13.74 2.63
CA GLY A 158 5.21 -15.09 2.12
C GLY A 158 4.82 -15.18 0.65
N PHE A 159 4.81 -14.06 -0.09
CA PHE A 159 4.67 -14.08 -1.54
C PHE A 159 5.96 -14.56 -2.22
N ASN A 160 5.80 -15.24 -3.35
CA ASN A 160 6.91 -15.57 -4.25
C ASN A 160 6.41 -15.77 -5.69
N CYS A 161 5.59 -14.85 -6.20
CA CYS A 161 5.02 -14.99 -7.54
C CYS A 161 6.08 -14.83 -8.62
N SER A 162 6.19 -15.81 -9.53
CA SER A 162 7.17 -15.78 -10.63
C SER A 162 6.81 -14.73 -11.68
N GLY A 163 7.81 -14.05 -12.26
CA GLY A 163 7.62 -13.10 -13.35
C GLY A 163 7.04 -11.75 -12.91
N VAL A 164 7.27 -11.33 -11.66
CA VAL A 164 6.84 -10.02 -11.14
C VAL A 164 8.02 -9.18 -10.62
N VAL A 165 9.02 -9.80 -10.00
CA VAL A 165 10.23 -9.08 -9.54
C VAL A 165 10.96 -8.51 -10.76
N GLY A 166 11.25 -7.20 -10.73
CA GLY A 166 11.82 -6.46 -11.85
C GLY A 166 10.79 -5.88 -12.84
N GLU A 167 9.51 -6.19 -12.67
CA GLU A 167 8.43 -5.75 -13.58
C GLU A 167 7.57 -4.61 -12.99
N ASP A 168 6.90 -3.88 -13.88
CA ASP A 168 5.96 -2.82 -13.51
C ASP A 168 4.62 -3.40 -13.05
N VAL A 169 4.39 -3.39 -11.74
CA VAL A 169 3.17 -3.97 -11.12
C VAL A 169 1.90 -3.23 -11.54
N VAL A 170 2.01 -1.96 -11.92
CA VAL A 170 0.87 -1.18 -12.43
C VAL A 170 0.47 -1.69 -13.80
N GLN A 171 1.45 -1.96 -14.67
CA GLN A 171 1.19 -2.51 -16.00
C GLN A 171 0.64 -3.94 -15.92
N LEU A 172 1.19 -4.78 -15.03
CA LEU A 172 0.67 -6.14 -14.82
C LEU A 172 -0.81 -6.16 -14.40
N LEU A 173 -1.22 -5.25 -13.51
CA LEU A 173 -2.62 -5.08 -13.12
C LEU A 173 -3.49 -4.54 -14.27
N LYS A 174 -2.99 -3.57 -15.04
CA LYS A 174 -3.68 -3.06 -16.24
C LYS A 174 -3.95 -4.18 -17.25
N ASP A 175 -2.94 -5.01 -17.51
CA ASP A 175 -3.06 -6.10 -18.48
C ASP A 175 -4.05 -7.16 -18.00
N ALA A 176 -4.07 -7.49 -16.71
CA ALA A 176 -5.05 -8.41 -16.13
C ALA A 176 -6.49 -7.89 -16.23
N ILE A 177 -6.70 -6.60 -15.94
CA ILE A 177 -7.99 -5.93 -16.09
C ILE A 177 -8.44 -5.90 -17.56
N ALA A 178 -7.51 -5.63 -18.48
CA ALA A 178 -7.78 -5.64 -19.92
C ALA A 178 -8.17 -7.03 -20.43
N ARG A 179 -7.47 -8.10 -20.00
CA ARG A 179 -7.81 -9.50 -20.33
C ARG A 179 -9.23 -9.88 -19.91
N ARG A 180 -9.75 -9.27 -18.83
CA ARG A 180 -11.11 -9.51 -18.34
C ARG A 180 -12.17 -8.65 -19.03
N GLY A 181 -11.77 -7.62 -19.78
CA GLY A 181 -12.70 -6.70 -20.43
C GLY A 181 -13.42 -5.75 -19.48
N VAL A 182 -12.82 -5.41 -18.34
CA VAL A 182 -13.39 -4.43 -17.40
C VAL A 182 -12.91 -3.02 -17.75
N SER A 183 -13.85 -2.07 -17.83
CA SER A 183 -13.56 -0.65 -18.08
C SER A 183 -13.13 0.07 -16.80
N VAL A 184 -11.87 -0.06 -16.38
CA VAL A 184 -11.31 0.70 -15.22
C VAL A 184 -10.25 1.71 -15.67
N GLY A 185 -10.35 2.96 -15.21
CA GLY A 185 -9.29 3.95 -15.38
C GLY A 185 -8.23 3.81 -14.28
N ILE A 186 -7.13 3.11 -14.53
CA ILE A 186 -6.13 2.86 -13.47
C ILE A 186 -5.20 4.07 -13.28
N ARG A 187 -5.13 4.60 -12.06
CA ARG A 187 -4.12 5.56 -11.60
C ARG A 187 -3.41 4.96 -10.39
N ALA A 188 -2.22 4.38 -10.57
CA ALA A 188 -1.53 3.85 -9.41
C ALA A 188 -1.20 4.98 -8.41
N GLY A 189 -1.17 4.61 -7.14
CA GLY A 189 -0.87 5.48 -6.03
C GLY A 189 -0.34 4.60 -4.93
N GLU A 190 0.95 4.71 -4.65
CA GLU A 190 1.49 4.11 -3.44
C GLU A 190 0.99 4.92 -2.23
N VAL A 191 0.54 4.19 -1.22
CA VAL A 191 0.60 4.64 0.18
C VAL A 191 1.45 3.60 0.89
N GLY A 192 2.74 3.94 1.08
CA GLY A 192 3.65 3.20 1.95
C GLY A 192 3.40 3.51 3.41
#